data_AF-A0A7Y5LEA6-F1
#
_entry.id   AF-A0A7Y5LEA6-F1
#
_cell.length_a   1.000
_cell.length_b   1.000
_cell.length_c   1.000
_cell.angle_alpha   90.00
_cell.angle_beta   90.00
_cell.angle_gamma   90.00
#
_symmetry.space_group_name_H-M   'P 1'
#
loop_
_entity.id
_entity.type
_entity.pdbx_description
1 polymer ?
#
loop_
_entity_poly.entity_id
_entity_poly.type
_entity_poly.pdbx_seq_one_letter_code
_entity_poly.pdbx_strand_id
1 'polypeptide(L)'
;METHVRILGYLYLVFGCLGVLGGLAALVFFSGIAGLAGMAESAPDAWVAVPILGGIGGILFVIVLLFSLPAVIAGAGLLQFKNWARILAIILSAINLLNMPFGTALGVYGLWTLLSNDTVRLFLPHPLPPSRL
;
A
#
# COMPACT_ATOMS: atom_id res chain seq x y z
N MET A 1 20.68 -2.69 -11.14
CA MET A 1 19.42 -3.44 -10.90
C MET A 1 18.96 -3.34 -9.45
N GLU A 2 19.89 -3.42 -8.48
CA GLU A 2 19.60 -3.14 -7.07
C GLU A 2 18.92 -1.77 -6.83
N THR A 3 19.36 -0.72 -7.53
CA THR A 3 18.75 0.63 -7.47
C THR A 3 17.31 0.65 -7.95
N HIS A 4 16.97 -0.10 -9.01
CA HIS A 4 15.60 -0.15 -9.53
C HIS A 4 14.65 -0.86 -8.57
N VAL A 5 15.11 -1.93 -7.91
CA VAL A 5 14.36 -2.61 -6.84
C VAL A 5 14.16 -1.67 -5.65
N ARG A 6 15.19 -0.93 -5.23
CA ARG A 6 15.05 0.08 -4.17
C ARG A 6 14.04 1.17 -4.55
N ILE A 7 14.11 1.71 -5.77
CA ILE A 7 13.14 2.71 -6.27
C ILE A 7 11.72 2.16 -6.24
N LEU A 8 11.51 0.90 -6.66
CA LEU A 8 10.19 0.26 -6.60
C LEU A 8 9.71 0.07 -5.14
N GLY A 9 10.60 -0.33 -4.24
CA GLY A 9 10.32 -0.44 -2.81
C GLY A 9 9.89 0.90 -2.20
N TYR A 10 10.60 1.98 -2.52
CA TYR A 10 10.22 3.33 -2.11
C TYR A 10 8.89 3.78 -2.72
N LEU A 11 8.62 3.47 -4.00
CA LEU A 11 7.34 3.77 -4.65
C LEU A 11 6.16 3.14 -3.89
N TYR A 12 6.24 1.84 -3.59
CA TYR A 12 5.20 1.14 -2.83
C TYR A 12 5.06 1.68 -1.40
N LEU A 13 6.18 2.01 -0.76
CA LEU A 13 6.18 2.54 0.59
C LEU A 13 5.57 3.95 0.66
N VAL A 14 5.90 4.82 -0.31
CA VAL A 14 5.32 6.17 -0.44
C VAL A 14 3.84 6.09 -0.78
N PHE A 15 3.43 5.23 -1.72
CA PHE A 15 2.02 5.04 -2.06
C PHE A 15 1.21 4.50 -0.88
N GLY A 16 1.76 3.53 -0.14
CA GLY A 16 1.16 3.03 1.08
C GLY A 16 1.08 4.11 2.16
N CYS A 17 2.16 4.83 2.44
CA CYS A 17 2.11 5.94 3.41
C CYS A 17 1.10 7.03 3.02
N LEU A 18 1.03 7.40 1.75
CA LEU A 18 0.02 8.34 1.24
C LEU A 18 -1.40 7.77 1.38
N GLY A 19 -1.59 6.48 1.12
CA GLY A 19 -2.85 5.77 1.32
C GLY A 19 -3.29 5.83 2.78
N VAL A 20 -2.42 5.44 3.72
CA VAL A 20 -2.70 5.54 5.16
C VAL A 20 -3.02 6.97 5.56
N LEU A 21 -2.20 7.94 5.14
CA LEU A 21 -2.43 9.37 5.44
C LEU A 21 -3.77 9.87 4.90
N GLY A 22 -4.11 9.52 3.65
CA GLY A 22 -5.38 9.88 3.02
C GLY A 22 -6.58 9.24 3.74
N GLY A 23 -6.45 7.97 4.13
CA GLY A 23 -7.46 7.29 4.94
C GLY A 23 -7.64 7.94 6.31
N LEU A 24 -6.54 8.29 6.98
CA LEU A 24 -6.56 8.92 8.29
C LEU A 24 -7.15 10.34 8.21
N ALA A 25 -6.80 11.10 7.18
CA ALA A 25 -7.39 12.40 6.90
C ALA A 25 -8.89 12.28 6.64
N ALA A 26 -9.32 11.30 5.83
CA ALA A 26 -10.74 11.04 5.61
C ALA A 26 -11.45 10.65 6.91
N LEU A 27 -10.87 9.77 7.73
CA LEU A 27 -11.44 9.39 9.02
C LEU A 27 -11.60 10.60 9.92
N VAL A 28 -10.57 11.43 10.09
CA VAL A 28 -10.63 12.66 10.91
C VAL A 28 -11.65 13.65 10.35
N PHE A 29 -11.73 13.80 9.03
CA PHE A 29 -12.67 14.72 8.39
C PHE A 29 -14.13 14.28 8.59
N PHE A 30 -14.44 13.02 8.27
CA PHE A 30 -15.80 12.47 8.42
C PHE A 30 -16.22 12.33 9.89
N SER A 31 -15.32 11.86 10.77
CA SER A 31 -15.59 11.78 12.21
C SER A 31 -15.68 13.15 12.87
N GLY A 32 -14.88 14.12 12.42
CA GLY A 32 -14.95 15.51 12.88
C GLY A 32 -16.29 16.17 12.53
N ILE A 33 -16.76 16.00 11.30
CA ILE A 33 -18.10 16.48 10.88
C ILE A 33 -19.20 15.76 11.67
N ALA A 34 -19.09 14.45 11.86
CA ALA A 34 -20.04 13.69 12.68
C ALA A 34 -20.07 14.19 14.13
N GLY A 35 -18.90 14.45 14.72
CA GLY A 35 -18.78 14.98 16.07
C GLY A 35 -19.42 16.37 16.22
N LEU A 36 -19.17 17.28 15.27
CA LEU A 36 -19.75 18.62 15.26
C LEU A 36 -21.27 18.57 15.05
N ALA A 37 -21.76 17.69 14.16
CA ALA A 37 -23.20 17.50 13.93
C ALA A 37 -23.92 16.92 15.16
N GLY A 38 -23.25 16.07 15.95
CA GLY A 38 -23.80 15.52 17.19
C GLY A 38 -23.86 16.52 18.35
N MET A 39 -23.03 17.56 18.34
CA MET A 39 -23.07 18.65 19.34
C MET A 39 -24.07 19.74 18.99
N ALA A 40 -24.53 19.81 17.73
CA ALA A 40 -25.57 20.74 17.32
C ALA A 40 -26.94 20.23 17.80
N GLU A 41 -27.44 20.76 18.92
CA GLU A 41 -28.77 20.44 19.49
C GLU A 41 -29.94 20.75 18.53
N SER A 42 -29.69 21.38 17.39
CA SER A 42 -30.69 21.93 16.46
C SER A 42 -31.19 20.95 15.39
N ALA A 43 -30.69 19.72 15.33
CA ALA A 43 -31.03 18.76 14.28
C ALA A 43 -31.83 17.55 14.85
N PRO A 44 -33.14 17.46 14.57
CA PRO A 44 -33.99 16.34 15.01
C PRO A 44 -33.48 14.96 14.57
N ASP A 45 -32.73 14.92 13.47
CA ASP A 45 -32.21 13.71 12.85
C ASP A 45 -30.72 13.43 13.16
N ALA A 46 -30.09 14.24 14.02
CA ALA A 46 -28.66 14.11 14.34
C ALA A 46 -28.31 12.74 14.95
N TRP A 47 -29.22 12.16 15.74
CA TRP A 47 -29.03 10.85 16.36
C TRP A 47 -28.86 9.71 15.36
N VAL A 48 -29.39 9.84 14.13
CA VAL A 48 -29.23 8.87 13.04
C VAL A 48 -28.09 9.27 12.11
N ALA A 49 -27.93 10.57 11.82
CA ALA A 49 -26.92 11.05 10.89
C ALA A 49 -25.47 10.84 11.39
N VAL A 50 -25.21 11.01 12.69
CA VAL A 50 -23.87 10.89 13.31
C VAL A 50 -23.26 9.49 13.15
N PRO A 51 -23.93 8.38 13.56
CA PRO A 51 -23.38 7.04 13.39
C PRO A 51 -23.26 6.61 11.93
N ILE A 52 -24.11 7.11 11.03
CA ILE A 52 -24.01 6.83 9.58
C ILE A 52 -22.77 7.51 9.00
N LEU A 53 -22.56 8.81 9.26
CA LEU A 53 -21.38 9.53 8.78
C LEU A 53 -20.08 8.92 9.34
N GLY A 54 -20.06 8.64 10.64
CA GLY A 54 -18.92 7.99 11.29
C GLY A 54 -18.67 6.57 10.76
N GLY A 55 -19.73 5.80 10.52
CA GLY A 55 -19.68 4.47 9.94
C GLY A 55 -19.11 4.46 8.52
N ILE A 56 -19.55 5.37 7.66
CA ILE A 56 -19.01 5.52 6.30
C ILE A 56 -17.52 5.88 6.34
N GLY A 57 -17.13 6.86 7.18
CA GLY A 57 -15.73 7.23 7.37
C GLY A 57 -14.87 6.07 7.87
N GLY A 58 -15.40 5.28 8.82
CA GLY A 58 -14.73 4.10 9.35
C GLY A 58 -14.58 2.99 8.31
N ILE A 59 -15.62 2.68 7.53
CA ILE A 59 -15.57 1.67 6.47
C ILE A 59 -14.55 2.08 5.39
N LEU A 60 -14.57 3.35 4.95
CA LEU A 60 -13.60 3.86 4.00
C LEU A 60 -12.17 3.73 4.53
N PHE A 61 -11.94 4.07 5.81
CA PHE A 61 -10.62 3.90 6.44
C PHE A 61 -10.16 2.44 6.45
N VAL A 62 -11.05 1.50 6.79
CA VAL A 62 -10.73 0.07 6.80
C VAL A 62 -10.37 -0.42 5.40
N ILE A 63 -11.12 -0.02 4.38
CA ILE A 63 -10.81 -0.37 2.98
C ILE A 63 -9.44 0.18 2.59
N VAL A 64 -9.17 1.44 2.86
CA VAL A 64 -7.88 2.07 2.56
C VAL A 64 -6.74 1.35 3.30
N LEU A 65 -6.91 1.02 4.58
CA LEU A 65 -5.94 0.24 5.34
C LEU A 65 -5.67 -1.13 4.73
N LEU A 66 -6.72 -1.81 4.28
CA LEU A 66 -6.63 -3.16 3.71
C LEU A 66 -5.79 -3.18 2.43
N PHE A 67 -5.87 -2.13 1.60
CA PHE A 67 -5.01 -1.98 0.42
C PHE A 67 -3.62 -1.43 0.76
N SER A 68 -3.53 -0.58 1.78
CA SER A 68 -2.30 0.13 2.13
C SER A 68 -1.30 -0.72 2.91
N LEU A 69 -1.76 -1.55 3.85
CA LEU A 69 -0.93 -2.47 4.63
C LEU A 69 -0.08 -3.40 3.76
N PRO A 70 -0.65 -4.16 2.81
CA PRO A 70 0.15 -5.03 1.96
C PRO A 70 1.10 -4.26 1.05
N ALA A 71 0.74 -3.04 0.61
CA ALA A 71 1.64 -2.17 -0.15
C ALA A 71 2.88 -1.75 0.66
N VAL A 72 2.69 -1.35 1.92
CA VAL A 72 3.79 -1.00 2.83
C VAL A 72 4.66 -2.22 3.14
N ILE A 73 4.04 -3.38 3.42
CA ILE A 73 4.76 -4.63 3.71
C ILE A 73 5.59 -5.07 2.50
N ALA A 74 5.04 -5.00 1.29
CA ALA A 74 5.76 -5.33 0.06
C ALA A 74 6.90 -4.35 -0.20
N GLY A 75 6.70 -3.04 0.01
CA GLY A 75 7.75 -2.03 -0.10
C GLY A 75 8.91 -2.27 0.87
N ALA A 76 8.61 -2.50 2.14
CA ALA A 76 9.61 -2.82 3.17
C ALA A 76 10.33 -4.15 2.88
N GLY A 77 9.61 -5.17 2.43
CA GLY A 77 10.17 -6.47 2.06
C GLY A 77 11.10 -6.39 0.83
N LEU A 78 10.79 -5.50 -0.12
CA LEU A 78 11.63 -5.25 -1.29
C LEU A 78 12.96 -4.61 -0.90
N LEU A 79 12.94 -3.65 0.02
CA LEU A 79 14.14 -2.98 0.52
C LEU A 79 15.07 -3.95 1.27
N GLN A 80 14.53 -5.03 1.84
CA GLN A 80 15.28 -6.10 2.50
C GLN A 80 15.73 -7.22 1.54
N PHE A 81 15.49 -7.11 0.24
CA PHE A 81 15.83 -8.13 -0.76
C PHE A 81 15.39 -9.55 -0.40
N LYS A 82 14.21 -9.70 0.21
CA LYS A 82 13.68 -11.02 0.56
C LYS A 82 12.82 -11.63 -0.56
N ASN A 83 12.97 -12.94 -0.78
CA ASN A 83 12.31 -13.67 -1.87
C ASN A 83 10.78 -13.63 -1.83
N TRP A 84 10.20 -13.67 -0.62
CA TRP A 84 8.75 -13.54 -0.42
C TRP A 84 8.17 -12.19 -0.89
N ALA A 85 8.97 -11.12 -0.86
CA ALA A 85 8.55 -9.77 -1.16
C ALA A 85 8.50 -9.56 -2.67
N ARG A 86 9.33 -10.30 -3.41
CA ARG A 86 9.25 -10.38 -4.86
C ARG A 86 7.88 -10.91 -5.31
N ILE A 87 7.40 -12.00 -4.70
CA ILE A 87 6.09 -12.59 -5.04
C ILE A 87 4.97 -11.61 -4.70
N LEU A 88 4.98 -11.03 -3.49
CA LEU A 88 3.99 -10.03 -3.07
C LEU A 88 3.97 -8.81 -4.00
N ALA A 89 5.13 -8.29 -4.38
CA ALA A 89 5.22 -7.13 -5.25
C ALA A 89 4.80 -7.43 -6.70
N ILE A 90 4.98 -8.66 -7.19
CA ILE A 90 4.43 -9.08 -8.49
C ILE A 90 2.90 -9.08 -8.43
N ILE A 91 2.31 -9.67 -7.39
CA ILE A 91 0.85 -9.70 -7.20
C ILE A 91 0.30 -8.28 -7.10
N LEU A 92 0.91 -7.43 -6.27
CA LEU A 92 0.54 -6.03 -6.13
C LEU A 92 0.72 -5.24 -7.43
N SER A 93 1.74 -5.55 -8.23
CA SER A 93 1.95 -4.89 -9.53
C SER A 93 0.89 -5.28 -10.54
N ALA A 94 0.43 -6.53 -10.53
CA ALA A 94 -0.68 -6.99 -11.35
C ALA A 94 -2.01 -6.32 -10.94
N ILE A 95 -2.26 -6.16 -9.64
CA ILE A 95 -3.43 -5.44 -9.12
C ILE A 95 -3.35 -3.95 -9.49
N ASN A 96 -2.18 -3.34 -9.32
CA ASN A 96 -1.96 -1.93 -9.68
C ASN A 96 -2.10 -1.71 -11.19
N LEU A 97 -1.81 -2.70 -12.04
CA LEU A 97 -2.01 -2.60 -13.49
C LEU A 97 -3.45 -2.21 -13.86
N LEU A 98 -4.43 -2.68 -13.08
CA LEU A 98 -5.85 -2.41 -13.25
C LEU A 98 -6.25 -0.98 -12.80
N ASN A 99 -5.40 -0.30 -12.03
CA ASN A 99 -5.62 1.07 -11.57
C ASN A 99 -4.91 2.09 -12.48
N MET A 100 -5.57 2.51 -13.57
CA MET A 100 -5.14 3.64 -14.41
C MET A 100 -5.34 4.98 -13.68
N PRO A 101 -4.42 5.98 -13.75
CA PRO A 101 -3.18 6.04 -14.51
C PRO A 101 -1.90 5.72 -13.71
N PHE A 102 -1.88 5.96 -12.39
CA PHE A 102 -0.67 5.81 -11.57
C PHE A 102 -0.36 4.36 -11.23
N GLY A 103 -1.37 3.54 -10.95
CA GLY A 103 -1.19 2.12 -10.66
C GLY A 103 -0.62 1.38 -11.87
N THR A 104 -1.08 1.70 -13.09
CA THR A 104 -0.56 1.04 -14.30
C THR A 104 0.91 1.34 -14.54
N ALA A 105 1.36 2.59 -14.36
CA ALA A 105 2.77 2.94 -14.46
C ALA A 105 3.61 2.20 -13.41
N LEU A 106 3.12 2.13 -12.17
CA LEU A 106 3.79 1.46 -11.05
C LEU A 106 3.81 -0.07 -11.23
N GLY A 107 2.75 -0.64 -11.80
CA GLY A 107 2.62 -2.06 -12.11
C GLY A 107 3.51 -2.50 -13.27
N VAL A 108 3.57 -1.73 -14.36
CA VAL A 108 4.47 -1.98 -15.50
C VAL A 108 5.92 -1.87 -15.05
N TYR A 109 6.27 -0.81 -14.31
CA TYR A 109 7.63 -0.63 -13.79
C TYR A 109 7.99 -1.73 -12.79
N GLY A 110 7.03 -2.16 -11.96
CA GLY A 110 7.22 -3.26 -11.01
C GLY A 110 7.46 -4.61 -11.69
N LEU A 111 6.63 -4.97 -12.67
CA LEU A 111 6.82 -6.19 -13.45
C LEU A 111 8.15 -6.16 -14.21
N TRP A 112 8.48 -5.05 -14.88
CA TRP A 112 9.75 -4.92 -15.59
C TRP A 112 10.97 -5.11 -14.68
N THR A 113 10.95 -4.49 -13.50
CA THR A 113 12.08 -4.56 -12.56
C THR A 113 12.18 -5.90 -11.83
N LEU A 114 11.06 -6.51 -11.42
CA LEU A 114 11.02 -7.79 -10.69
C LEU A 114 11.21 -9.02 -11.59
N LEU A 115 10.91 -8.89 -12.89
CA LEU A 115 11.05 -9.96 -13.88
C LEU A 115 12.43 -9.93 -14.57
N SER A 116 13.24 -8.89 -14.35
CA SER A 116 14.59 -8.80 -14.89
C SER A 116 15.53 -9.85 -14.28
N ASN A 117 16.33 -10.53 -15.12
CA ASN A 117 17.20 -11.65 -14.73
C ASN A 117 18.27 -11.27 -13.68
N ASP A 118 18.72 -10.03 -13.68
CA ASP A 118 19.67 -9.51 -12.70
C ASP A 118 19.04 -9.39 -11.30
N THR A 119 17.75 -9.08 -11.25
CA THR A 119 16.98 -9.04 -10.02
C THR A 119 16.85 -10.45 -9.45
N VAL A 120 16.62 -11.46 -10.30
CA VAL A 120 16.58 -12.87 -9.89
C VAL A 120 17.87 -13.29 -9.17
N ARG A 121 19.03 -12.84 -9.65
CA ARG A 121 20.34 -13.15 -9.03
C ARG A 121 20.55 -12.51 -7.66
N LEU A 122 19.95 -11.34 -7.40
CA LEU A 122 19.96 -10.68 -6.10
C LEU A 122 19.12 -11.41 -5.04
N PHE A 123 18.10 -12.15 -5.48
CA PHE A 123 17.19 -12.92 -4.63
C PHE A 123 17.60 -14.42 -4.53
N LEU A 124 18.58 -14.87 -5.30
CA LEU A 124 19.06 -16.25 -5.20
C LEU A 124 20.01 -16.40 -3.99
N PRO A 125 19.88 -17.47 -3.19
CA PRO A 125 20.91 -17.83 -2.23
C PRO A 125 22.23 -18.03 -2.96
N HIS A 126 23.28 -17.32 -2.55
CA HIS A 126 24.60 -17.43 -3.18
C HIS A 126 25.05 -18.91 -3.13
N PRO A 127 25.46 -19.53 -4.25
CA PRO A 127 26.05 -20.87 -4.19
C PRO A 127 27.28 -20.80 -3.30
N LEU A 128 27.34 -21.66 -2.28
CA LEU A 128 28.53 -21.76 -1.43
C LEU A 128 29.76 -21.95 -2.32
N PRO A 129 30.89 -21.27 -2.02
CA PRO A 129 32.11 -21.46 -2.80
C PRO A 129 32.44 -22.96 -2.83
N PRO A 130 32.94 -23.48 -3.97
CA PRO A 130 33.28 -24.90 -4.07
C PRO A 130 34.26 -25.22 -2.94
N SER A 131 33.87 -26.15 -2.08
CA SER A 131 34.74 -26.68 -1.04
C SER A 131 35.98 -27.19 -1.74
N ARG A 132 37.11 -26.48 -1.59
CA ARG A 132 38.41 -26.95 -2.04
C ARG A 132 38.77 -28.16 -1.17
N LEU A 133 38.41 -29.34 -1.63
CA LEU A 133 38.89 -30.64 -1.14
C LEU A 133 39.52 -31.36 -2.33
#